data_AF-A0A843A6R0-F1
#
_entry.id   AF-A0A843A6R0-F1
#
_cell.length_a   1.000
_cell.length_b   1.000
_cell.length_c   1.000
_cell.angle_alpha   90.00
_cell.angle_beta   90.00
_cell.angle_gamma   90.00
#
_symmetry.space_group_name_H-M   'P 1'
#
loop_
_entity.id
_entity.type
_entity.pdbx_description
1 polymer ?
#
loop_
_entity_poly.entity_id
_entity_poly.type
_entity_poly.pdbx_seq_one_letter_code
_entity_poly.pdbx_strand_id
1 'polypeptide(L)'
;MKVKARDTWGAASIWSESLNVTITDNTPPEVPEISGPAEGKPGSQYLYNLLTTDGQGQNIYYFVDWGDNTTTGWLGPYVSGTMIHVTHSWSEKGTYTIKAKAKDTFDAESDWGTLQVVMPTEYKFSLNGFLEHLLGMFPHMFPILRHLMGY
;
A
#
# COMPACT_ATOMS: atom_id res chain seq x y z
N MET A 1 -37.37 -11.28 -18.07
CA MET A 1 -38.31 -10.19 -18.39
C MET A 1 -38.81 -10.36 -19.83
N LYS A 2 -40.10 -10.13 -20.08
CA LYS A 2 -40.71 -10.09 -21.43
C LYS A 2 -41.63 -8.87 -21.52
N VAL A 3 -41.72 -8.25 -22.69
CA VAL A 3 -42.59 -7.10 -22.93
C VAL A 3 -43.56 -7.40 -24.07
N LYS A 4 -44.73 -6.74 -24.05
CA LYS A 4 -45.68 -6.76 -25.16
C LYS A 4 -46.27 -5.36 -25.34
N ALA A 5 -46.58 -5.00 -26.57
CA ALA A 5 -47.23 -3.74 -26.90
C ALA A 5 -48.74 -3.95 -27.10
N ARG A 6 -49.54 -2.93 -26.77
CA ARG A 6 -50.98 -2.87 -27.06
C ARG A 6 -51.30 -1.50 -27.65
N ASP A 7 -52.11 -1.47 -28.70
CA ASP A 7 -52.56 -0.22 -29.33
C ASP A 7 -53.84 0.35 -28.68
N THR A 8 -54.26 1.53 -29.14
CA THR A 8 -55.46 2.25 -28.68
C THR A 8 -56.78 1.55 -29.04
N TRP A 9 -56.74 0.60 -29.97
CA TRP A 9 -57.90 -0.18 -30.43
C TRP A 9 -57.96 -1.57 -29.78
N GLY A 10 -57.00 -1.88 -28.91
CA GLY A 10 -56.97 -3.06 -28.08
C GLY A 10 -56.20 -4.25 -28.66
N ALA A 11 -55.65 -4.15 -29.88
CA ALA A 11 -54.82 -5.19 -30.47
C ALA A 11 -53.45 -5.23 -29.78
N ALA A 12 -52.92 -6.43 -29.55
CA ALA A 12 -51.65 -6.64 -28.85
C ALA A 12 -50.68 -7.46 -29.70
N SER A 13 -49.38 -7.16 -29.57
CA SER A 13 -48.31 -7.93 -30.20
C SER A 13 -48.13 -9.29 -29.51
N ILE A 14 -47.40 -10.19 -30.18
CA ILE A 14 -46.79 -11.33 -29.48
C ILE A 14 -45.82 -10.83 -28.39
N TRP A 15 -45.65 -11.61 -27.34
CA TRP A 15 -44.64 -11.33 -26.32
C TRP A 15 -43.24 -11.36 -26.94
N SER A 16 -42.35 -10.49 -26.47
CA SER A 16 -40.93 -10.57 -26.81
C SER A 16 -40.30 -11.87 -26.30
N GLU A 17 -39.13 -12.20 -26.86
CA GLU A 17 -38.26 -13.23 -26.28
C GLU A 17 -37.92 -12.92 -24.82
N SER A 18 -37.66 -13.97 -24.04
CA SER A 18 -37.26 -13.82 -22.62
C SER A 18 -35.86 -13.26 -22.52
N LEU A 19 -35.75 -12.11 -21.86
CA LEU A 19 -34.48 -11.66 -21.30
C LEU A 19 -34.26 -12.34 -19.95
N ASN A 20 -33.24 -13.19 -19.86
CA ASN A 20 -32.80 -13.74 -18.58
C ASN A 20 -31.87 -12.72 -17.91
N VAL A 21 -32.24 -12.26 -16.71
CA VAL A 21 -31.41 -11.40 -15.88
C VAL A 21 -30.97 -12.23 -14.69
N THR A 22 -29.68 -12.53 -14.62
CA THR A 22 -29.06 -13.19 -13.47
C THR A 22 -28.51 -12.12 -12.55
N ILE A 23 -29.04 -12.04 -11.33
CA ILE A 23 -28.45 -11.26 -10.24
C ILE A 23 -27.56 -12.24 -9.49
N THR A 24 -26.25 -12.05 -9.58
CA THR A 24 -25.27 -12.81 -8.80
C THR A 24 -24.89 -11.96 -7.60
N ASP A 25 -24.85 -12.54 -6.41
CA ASP A 25 -24.35 -11.84 -5.22
C ASP A 25 -22.87 -11.54 -5.41
N ASN A 26 -22.47 -10.30 -5.18
CA ASN A 26 -21.08 -9.88 -5.22
C ASN A 26 -20.36 -10.28 -3.93
N THR A 27 -19.15 -10.82 -4.03
CA THR A 27 -18.29 -11.10 -2.87
C THR A 27 -17.12 -10.14 -2.89
N PRO A 28 -16.78 -9.48 -1.77
CA PRO A 28 -15.63 -8.58 -1.75
C PRO A 28 -14.33 -9.35 -2.03
N PRO A 29 -13.26 -8.64 -2.44
CA PRO A 29 -11.94 -9.23 -2.57
C PRO A 29 -11.42 -9.83 -1.24
N GLU A 30 -10.40 -10.66 -1.33
CA GLU A 30 -9.68 -11.13 -0.15
C GLU A 30 -8.87 -10.00 0.51
N VAL A 31 -8.47 -10.23 1.76
CA VAL A 31 -7.62 -9.30 2.51
C VAL A 31 -6.24 -9.21 1.85
N PRO A 32 -5.75 -8.01 1.50
CA PRO A 32 -4.44 -7.88 0.87
C PRO A 32 -3.29 -8.33 1.75
N GLU A 33 -2.39 -9.12 1.16
CA GLU A 33 -1.08 -9.39 1.73
C GLU A 33 -0.14 -8.21 1.44
N ILE A 34 0.61 -7.80 2.46
CA ILE A 34 1.60 -6.72 2.39
C ILE A 34 2.97 -7.30 2.67
N SER A 35 3.91 -7.15 1.73
CA SER A 35 5.29 -7.60 1.92
C SER A 35 6.28 -6.47 1.60
N GLY A 36 7.41 -6.44 2.33
CA GLY A 36 8.44 -5.42 2.18
C GLY A 36 9.29 -5.30 3.44
N PRO A 37 10.18 -4.30 3.51
CA PRO A 37 11.03 -4.07 4.68
C PRO A 37 10.21 -3.74 5.94
N ALA A 38 10.46 -4.48 7.02
CA ALA A 38 9.85 -4.26 8.34
C ALA A 38 10.66 -3.28 9.22
N GLU A 39 11.84 -2.88 8.75
CA GLU A 39 12.68 -1.88 9.41
C GLU A 39 13.38 -1.00 8.36
N GLY A 40 13.67 0.24 8.73
CA GLY A 40 14.28 1.20 7.82
C GLY A 40 14.86 2.42 8.51
N LYS A 41 15.33 3.37 7.71
CA LYS A 41 15.91 4.64 8.12
C LYS A 41 14.89 5.74 7.81
N PRO A 42 14.62 6.64 8.79
CA PRO A 42 13.86 7.85 8.51
C PRO A 42 14.41 8.60 7.28
N GLY A 43 13.51 9.03 6.40
CA GLY A 43 13.79 9.75 5.16
C GLY A 43 14.22 8.88 3.98
N SER A 44 14.37 7.55 4.16
CA SER A 44 14.66 6.63 3.05
C SER A 44 13.37 6.09 2.44
N GLN A 45 13.39 5.87 1.12
CA GLN A 45 12.26 5.34 0.38
C GLN A 45 12.31 3.80 0.35
N TYR A 46 11.17 3.17 0.62
CA TYR A 46 11.00 1.72 0.69
C TYR A 46 9.93 1.27 -0.30
N LEU A 47 10.14 0.09 -0.89
CA LEU A 47 9.21 -0.58 -1.80
C LEU A 47 8.40 -1.63 -1.01
N TYR A 48 7.08 -1.60 -1.17
CA TYR A 48 6.16 -2.59 -0.65
C TYR A 48 5.37 -3.22 -1.79
N ASN A 49 5.13 -4.52 -1.67
CA ASN A 49 4.33 -5.28 -2.60
C ASN A 49 2.97 -5.59 -1.97
N LEU A 50 1.92 -5.47 -2.77
CA LEU A 50 0.56 -5.79 -2.39
C LEU A 50 0.02 -6.86 -3.33
N LEU A 51 -0.65 -7.86 -2.77
CA LEU A 51 -1.29 -8.94 -3.52
C LEU A 51 -2.62 -9.31 -2.87
N THR A 52 -3.66 -9.38 -3.68
CA THR A 52 -4.94 -10.00 -3.33
C THR A 52 -5.66 -10.51 -4.57
N THR A 53 -6.69 -11.30 -4.34
CA THR A 53 -7.57 -11.86 -5.37
C THR A 53 -9.02 -11.53 -5.05
N ASP A 54 -9.81 -11.32 -6.10
CA ASP A 54 -11.26 -11.37 -6.05
C ASP A 54 -11.75 -12.78 -6.44
N GLY A 55 -12.62 -13.37 -5.62
CA GLY A 55 -13.13 -14.73 -5.81
C GLY A 55 -14.01 -14.90 -7.05
N GLN A 56 -14.50 -13.78 -7.62
CA GLN A 56 -15.28 -13.73 -8.84
C GLN A 56 -14.44 -13.27 -10.06
N GLY A 57 -13.14 -13.07 -9.86
CA GLY A 57 -12.21 -12.65 -10.90
C GLY A 57 -12.38 -11.20 -11.34
N GLN A 58 -13.07 -10.37 -10.55
CA GLN A 58 -13.27 -8.96 -10.87
C GLN A 58 -11.96 -8.18 -10.75
N ASN A 59 -11.87 -7.06 -11.47
CA ASN A 59 -10.75 -6.15 -11.28
C ASN A 59 -10.86 -5.47 -9.91
N ILE A 60 -9.71 -5.18 -9.32
CA ILE A 60 -9.60 -4.70 -7.95
C ILE A 60 -8.86 -3.37 -7.87
N TYR A 61 -9.22 -2.57 -6.88
CA TYR A 61 -8.51 -1.36 -6.47
C TYR A 61 -7.87 -1.60 -5.11
N TYR A 62 -6.71 -0.99 -4.85
CA TYR A 62 -6.05 -1.03 -3.55
C TYR A 62 -6.09 0.33 -2.86
N PHE A 63 -6.20 0.34 -1.54
CA PHE A 63 -6.03 1.52 -0.70
C PHE A 63 -4.99 1.22 0.37
N VAL A 64 -4.01 2.10 0.54
CA VAL A 64 -2.95 1.96 1.55
C VAL A 64 -2.96 3.16 2.50
N ASP A 65 -2.92 2.87 3.79
CA ASP A 65 -2.67 3.80 4.88
C ASP A 65 -1.30 3.49 5.47
N TRP A 66 -0.39 4.47 5.46
CA TRP A 66 1.01 4.29 5.86
C TRP A 66 1.24 4.44 7.37
N GLY A 67 0.20 4.75 8.14
CA GLY A 67 0.28 4.90 9.59
C GLY A 67 0.91 6.21 10.06
N ASP A 68 1.17 7.15 9.17
CA ASP A 68 1.73 8.50 9.43
C ASP A 68 0.78 9.63 8.98
N ASN A 69 -0.52 9.31 8.87
CA ASN A 69 -1.58 10.16 8.32
C ASN A 69 -1.48 10.41 6.80
N THR A 70 -0.64 9.66 6.08
CA THR A 70 -0.62 9.66 4.62
C THR A 70 -1.26 8.39 4.06
N THR A 71 -1.88 8.52 2.88
CA THR A 71 -2.54 7.40 2.19
C THR A 71 -2.32 7.52 0.69
N THR A 72 -2.52 6.42 -0.05
CA THR A 72 -2.44 6.42 -1.51
C THR A 72 -3.72 6.90 -2.20
N GLY A 73 -4.84 6.96 -1.47
CA GLY A 73 -6.15 6.88 -2.11
C GLY A 73 -6.37 5.50 -2.77
N TRP A 74 -7.39 5.39 -3.61
CA TRP A 74 -7.66 4.18 -4.38
C TRP A 74 -6.76 4.11 -5.63
N LEU A 75 -5.93 3.09 -5.69
CA LEU A 75 -5.07 2.76 -6.83
C LEU A 75 -5.72 1.68 -7.68
N GLY A 76 -5.75 1.85 -9.00
CA GLY A 76 -6.24 0.84 -9.93
C GLY A 76 -7.22 1.40 -10.98
N PRO A 77 -8.01 0.52 -11.62
CA PRO A 77 -8.16 -0.91 -11.33
C PRO A 77 -6.96 -1.74 -11.79
N TYR A 78 -6.76 -2.88 -11.15
CA TYR A 78 -5.79 -3.92 -11.51
C TYR A 78 -6.51 -5.26 -11.72
N VAL A 79 -5.89 -6.14 -12.50
CA VAL A 79 -6.38 -7.51 -12.67
C VAL A 79 -6.22 -8.27 -11.35
N SER A 80 -7.27 -8.95 -10.90
CA SER A 80 -7.24 -9.83 -9.70
C SER A 80 -6.03 -10.76 -9.73
N GLY A 81 -5.33 -10.89 -8.59
CA GLY A 81 -4.13 -11.72 -8.46
C GLY A 81 -2.86 -11.09 -9.02
N THR A 82 -2.90 -9.84 -9.47
CA THR A 82 -1.69 -9.10 -9.88
C THR A 82 -1.02 -8.47 -8.67
N MET A 83 0.27 -8.77 -8.50
CA MET A 83 1.11 -8.09 -7.52
C MET A 83 1.41 -6.66 -7.99
N ILE A 84 1.16 -5.69 -7.12
CA ILE A 84 1.50 -4.27 -7.38
C ILE A 84 2.60 -3.80 -6.45
N HIS A 85 3.30 -2.75 -6.88
CA HIS A 85 4.39 -2.13 -6.13
C HIS A 85 4.04 -0.68 -5.76
N VAL A 86 4.18 -0.36 -4.49
CA VAL A 86 4.01 1.00 -3.96
C VAL A 86 5.26 1.39 -3.18
N THR A 87 5.59 2.68 -3.15
CA THR A 87 6.72 3.16 -2.37
C THR A 87 6.27 4.19 -1.35
N HIS A 88 6.97 4.22 -0.22
CA HIS A 88 6.75 5.21 0.83
C HIS A 88 8.04 5.53 1.59
N SER A 89 8.06 6.68 2.24
CA SER A 89 9.13 7.07 3.16
C SER A 89 8.52 7.70 4.42
N TRP A 90 9.08 7.35 5.57
CA TRP A 90 8.71 7.96 6.84
C TRP A 90 9.75 9.00 7.22
N SER A 91 9.34 10.25 7.42
CA SER A 91 10.26 11.35 7.77
C SER A 91 10.80 11.22 9.20
N GLU A 92 10.01 10.64 10.10
CA GLU A 92 10.30 10.57 11.53
C GLU A 92 10.64 9.14 11.98
N LYS A 93 11.30 9.08 13.14
CA LYS A 93 11.53 7.83 13.86
C LYS A 93 10.22 7.40 14.53
N GLY A 94 9.92 6.11 14.53
CA GLY A 94 8.67 5.61 15.07
C GLY A 94 8.40 4.17 14.68
N THR A 95 7.28 3.64 15.17
CA THR A 95 6.71 2.38 14.72
C THR A 95 5.40 2.70 14.00
N TYR A 96 5.31 2.30 12.74
CA TYR A 96 4.19 2.57 11.86
C TYR A 96 3.49 1.26 11.53
N THR A 97 2.16 1.30 11.39
CA THR A 97 1.38 0.14 10.94
C THR A 97 0.84 0.47 9.56
N ILE A 98 1.42 -0.13 8.53
CA ILE A 98 0.89 -0.09 7.18
C ILE A 98 -0.40 -0.90 7.19
N LYS A 99 -1.48 -0.34 6.67
CA LYS A 99 -2.72 -1.06 6.43
C LYS A 99 -3.07 -0.99 4.95
N ALA A 100 -3.53 -2.09 4.38
CA ALA A 100 -4.03 -2.13 3.02
C ALA A 100 -5.38 -2.85 2.97
N LYS A 101 -6.29 -2.34 2.15
CA LYS A 101 -7.55 -3.01 1.81
C LYS A 101 -7.76 -2.94 0.30
N ALA A 102 -8.63 -3.81 -0.21
CA ALA A 102 -9.01 -3.80 -1.62
C ALA A 102 -10.52 -3.60 -1.77
N LYS A 103 -10.92 -3.19 -2.96
CA LYS A 103 -12.33 -3.22 -3.37
C LYS A 103 -12.47 -3.66 -4.81
N ASP A 104 -13.60 -4.22 -5.16
CA ASP A 104 -13.91 -4.61 -6.53
C ASP A 104 -14.56 -3.47 -7.34
N THR A 105 -14.97 -3.78 -8.57
CA THR A 105 -15.63 -2.83 -9.48
C THR A 105 -17.07 -2.48 -9.09
N PHE A 106 -17.67 -3.21 -8.15
CA PHE A 106 -18.97 -2.93 -7.56
C PHE A 106 -18.87 -2.26 -6.18
N ASP A 107 -17.68 -1.77 -5.83
CA ASP A 107 -17.36 -1.06 -4.58
C ASP A 107 -17.49 -1.91 -3.30
N ALA A 108 -17.53 -3.25 -3.39
CA ALA A 108 -17.45 -4.06 -2.18
C ALA A 108 -16.00 -4.13 -1.69
N GLU A 109 -15.79 -3.82 -0.41
CA GLU A 109 -14.47 -3.69 0.20
C GLU A 109 -14.11 -4.91 1.05
N SER A 110 -12.82 -5.26 1.06
CA SER A 110 -12.25 -6.26 1.95
C SER A 110 -11.87 -5.69 3.32
N ASP A 111 -11.59 -6.58 4.27
CA ASP A 111 -10.96 -6.20 5.54
C ASP A 111 -9.52 -5.71 5.33
N TRP A 112 -8.97 -5.05 6.36
CA TRP A 112 -7.60 -4.52 6.33
C TRP A 112 -6.54 -5.60 6.62
N GLY A 113 -5.59 -5.74 5.71
CA GLY A 113 -4.30 -6.39 5.98
C GLY A 113 -3.33 -5.41 6.63
N THR A 114 -2.37 -5.90 7.43
CA THR A 114 -1.46 -5.03 8.18
C THR A 114 -0.01 -5.51 8.15
N LEU A 115 0.94 -4.57 8.09
CA LEU A 115 2.37 -4.82 8.26
C LEU A 115 2.97 -3.75 9.17
N GLN A 116 3.67 -4.16 10.23
CA GLN A 116 4.37 -3.23 11.13
C GLN A 116 5.77 -2.92 10.60
N VAL A 117 6.15 -1.64 10.65
CA VAL A 117 7.44 -1.13 10.20
C VAL A 117 8.07 -0.25 11.27
N VAL A 118 9.37 -0.44 11.53
CA VAL A 118 10.12 0.29 12.56
C VAL A 118 11.17 1.20 11.93
N MET A 119 11.14 2.47 12.30
CA MET A 119 12.13 3.49 11.98
C MET A 119 12.86 3.87 13.29
N PRO A 120 14.00 3.21 13.63
CA PRO A 120 14.61 3.31 14.95
C PRO A 120 15.31 4.65 15.18
N THR A 121 15.48 4.99 16.47
CA THR A 121 16.10 6.24 16.92
C THR A 121 17.63 6.24 16.83
N GLU A 122 18.25 5.06 16.85
CA GLU A 122 19.70 4.88 16.81
C GLU A 122 20.08 3.98 15.63
N TYR A 123 20.58 4.58 14.56
CA TYR A 123 21.60 3.86 13.80
C TYR A 123 22.84 3.88 14.67
N LYS A 124 23.27 2.74 15.20
CA LYS A 124 24.58 2.59 15.83
C LYS A 124 25.66 2.88 14.80
N PHE A 125 25.90 4.15 14.52
CA PHE A 125 27.07 4.58 13.80
C PHE A 125 28.24 4.23 14.71
N SER A 126 29.05 3.26 14.32
CA SER A 126 30.29 2.98 15.04
C SER A 126 31.21 4.19 14.87
N LEU A 127 31.06 5.17 15.77
CA LEU A 127 31.95 6.31 15.87
C LEU A 127 33.38 5.83 16.11
N ASN A 128 33.57 4.65 16.72
CA ASN A 128 34.91 4.08 16.89
C ASN A 128 35.56 3.77 15.54
N GLY A 129 34.84 3.19 14.57
CA GLY A 129 35.41 2.93 13.24
C GLY A 129 35.61 4.20 12.40
N PHE A 130 34.68 5.15 12.52
CA PHE A 130 34.77 6.43 11.81
C PHE A 130 35.84 7.37 12.38
N LEU A 131 35.97 7.46 13.71
CA LEU A 131 36.98 8.27 14.38
C LEU A 131 38.38 7.70 14.15
N GLU A 132 38.58 6.38 14.22
CA GLU A 132 39.88 5.78 13.86
C GLU A 132 40.25 6.08 12.40
N HIS A 133 39.28 6.03 11.48
CA HIS A 133 39.53 6.38 10.08
C HIS A 133 39.79 7.89 9.88
N LEU A 134 39.05 8.76 10.56
CA LEU A 134 39.22 10.22 10.54
C LEU A 134 40.56 10.65 11.18
N LEU A 135 40.95 10.03 12.30
CA LEU A 135 42.22 10.24 12.99
C LEU A 135 43.40 9.72 12.16
N GLY A 136 43.23 8.60 11.45
CA GLY A 136 44.22 8.08 10.50
C GLY A 136 44.37 8.95 9.25
N MET A 137 43.30 9.60 8.78
CA MET A 137 43.34 10.54 7.64
C MET A 137 43.98 11.90 7.98
N PHE A 138 43.97 12.32 9.26
CA PHE A 138 44.53 13.60 9.69
C PHE A 138 45.48 13.45 10.90
N PRO A 139 46.71 12.92 10.72
CA PRO A 139 47.68 12.71 11.80
C PRO A 139 48.08 14.01 12.53
N HIS A 140 47.86 15.17 11.91
CA HIS A 140 48.25 16.48 12.42
C HIS A 140 47.12 17.31 13.07
N MET A 141 45.91 16.74 13.32
CA MET A 141 44.85 17.47 14.06
C MET A 141 45.04 17.49 15.58
N PHE A 142 45.89 16.63 16.14
CA PHE A 142 46.14 16.54 17.59
C PHE A 142 46.69 17.82 18.26
N PRO A 143 47.58 18.63 17.65
CA PRO A 143 48.10 19.84 18.29
C PRO A 143 47.05 20.95 18.48
N ILE A 144 46.02 20.99 17.63
CA ILE A 144 44.99 22.04 17.65
C ILE A 144 43.97 21.78 18.76
N LEU A 145 43.60 20.51 18.97
CA LEU A 145 42.70 20.10 20.06
C LEU A 145 43.33 20.31 21.44
N ARG A 146 44.66 20.22 21.56
CA ARG A 146 45.39 20.50 22.80
C ARG A 146 45.28 21.97 23.24
N HIS A 147 45.40 22.91 22.29
CA HIS A 147 45.23 24.34 22.60
C HIS A 147 43.79 24.74 22.94
N LEU A 148 42.78 23.98 22.49
CA LEU A 148 41.37 24.24 22.80
C LEU A 148 40.92 23.62 24.15
N MET A 149 41.55 22.51 24.58
CA MET A 149 41.23 21.81 25.83
C MET A 149 42.15 22.16 27.03
N GLY A 150 43.01 23.16 26.89
CA GLY A 150 43.71 23.76 28.03
C GLY A 150 44.74 22.85 28.74
N TYR A 151 45.51 22.09 27.96
CA TYR A 151 46.75 21.44 28.44
C TYR A 151 47.94 21.81 27.57
#